data_AF-A0A382U4C6-F1
#
_entry.id   AF-A0A382U4C6-F1
#
_cell.length_a   1.000
_cell.length_b   1.000
_cell.length_c   1.000
_cell.angle_alpha   90.00
_cell.angle_beta   90.00
_cell.angle_gamma   90.00
#
_symmetry.space_group_name_H-M   'P 1'
#
loop_
_entity.id
_entity.type
_entity.pdbx_description
1 polymer ?
#
loop_
_entity_poly.entity_id
_entity_poly.type
_entity_poly.pdbx_seq_one_letter_code
_entity_poly.pdbx_strand_id
1 'polypeptide(L)'
;MKNILLWFLLVVILDCNLFSQNHYDYFFDGGGEYIFESHDICLTNSDRSLIWEEIKQNQKNIINDELSFKNFKQSITYEWPLRKHSSLVFNNYYGISNFVDHDNRVDSTLDYNCFSRTYDGHKGTDIFTWPFPWYLYNNNYVEVIASEAGIIINKHDGNLDDHCSWNAGGSWNAVYIQHIDGTIAWYGHLKQNSLTSKTV
;
A
#
# COMPACT_ATOMS: atom_id res chain seq x y z
N MET A 1 -49.09 -1.38 51.81
CA MET A 1 -48.95 -0.82 50.45
C MET A 1 -47.49 -0.64 49.99
N LYS A 2 -46.57 -0.09 50.82
CA LYS A 2 -45.14 0.07 50.44
C LYS A 2 -44.44 -1.24 50.03
N ASN A 3 -44.73 -2.36 50.68
CA ASN A 3 -44.06 -3.63 50.38
C ASN A 3 -44.54 -4.27 49.07
N ILE A 4 -45.80 -4.03 48.65
CA ILE A 4 -46.32 -4.58 47.39
C ILE A 4 -45.65 -3.90 46.19
N LEU A 5 -45.39 -2.59 46.29
CA LEU A 5 -44.68 -1.83 45.25
C LEU A 5 -43.23 -2.31 45.09
N LEU A 6 -42.58 -2.68 46.20
CA LEU A 6 -41.20 -3.17 46.20
C LEU A 6 -41.06 -4.53 45.53
N TRP A 7 -42.02 -5.44 45.79
CA TRP A 7 -42.08 -6.75 45.14
C TRP A 7 -42.42 -6.65 43.65
N PHE A 8 -43.30 -5.71 43.27
CA PHE A 8 -43.61 -5.46 41.86
C PHE A 8 -42.40 -4.92 41.10
N LEU A 9 -41.62 -4.02 41.72
CA LEU A 9 -40.38 -3.51 41.11
C LEU A 9 -39.33 -4.61 40.92
N LEU A 10 -39.23 -5.55 41.86
CA LEU A 10 -38.26 -6.64 41.81
C LEU A 10 -38.57 -7.65 40.69
N VAL A 11 -39.85 -7.94 40.46
CA VAL A 11 -40.30 -8.82 39.37
C VAL A 11 -40.05 -8.19 38.00
N VAL A 12 -40.30 -6.89 37.85
CA VAL A 12 -40.03 -6.16 36.59
C VAL A 12 -38.53 -6.13 36.24
N ILE A 13 -37.64 -6.12 37.24
CA ILE A 13 -36.19 -6.15 37.01
C ILE A 13 -35.70 -7.57 36.66
N LEU A 14 -36.36 -8.62 37.14
CA LEU A 14 -36.01 -10.02 36.87
C LEU A 14 -36.52 -10.53 35.50
N ASP A 15 -37.59 -9.96 34.96
CA ASP A 15 -38.13 -10.31 33.63
C ASP A 15 -37.51 -9.50 32.46
N CYS A 16 -36.63 -8.54 32.77
CA CYS A 16 -35.74 -7.96 31.77
C CYS A 16 -34.69 -9.01 31.38
N ASN A 17 -35.06 -9.89 30.45
CA ASN A 17 -34.08 -10.60 29.63
C ASN A 17 -33.24 -9.53 28.92
N LEU A 18 -32.11 -9.18 29.53
CA LEU A 18 -31.03 -8.44 28.90
C LEU A 18 -30.52 -9.35 27.79
N PHE A 19 -31.10 -9.25 26.62
CA PHE A 19 -30.42 -9.67 25.42
C PHE A 19 -29.21 -8.77 25.31
N SER A 20 -28.05 -9.26 25.76
CA SER A 20 -26.80 -8.78 25.20
C SER A 20 -26.98 -8.85 23.69
N GLN A 21 -26.73 -7.75 22.99
CA GLN A 21 -26.61 -7.81 21.54
C GLN A 21 -25.58 -8.91 21.29
N ASN A 22 -25.99 -9.98 20.59
CA ASN A 22 -25.00 -10.83 19.95
C ASN A 22 -24.26 -9.87 19.05
N HIS A 23 -23.04 -9.51 19.44
CA HIS A 23 -22.11 -8.91 18.52
C HIS A 23 -21.88 -10.01 17.50
N TYR A 24 -22.67 -10.00 16.42
CA TYR A 24 -22.18 -10.60 15.21
C TYR A 24 -20.85 -9.89 15.01
N ASP A 25 -19.76 -10.65 15.08
CA ASP A 25 -18.53 -10.24 14.45
C ASP A 25 -18.91 -10.08 12.97
N TYR A 26 -19.45 -8.90 12.64
CA TYR A 26 -19.34 -8.36 11.33
C TYR A 26 -17.84 -8.27 11.13
N PHE A 27 -17.29 -9.32 10.55
CA PHE A 27 -16.12 -9.16 9.71
C PHE A 27 -16.48 -8.00 8.80
N PHE A 28 -15.93 -6.83 9.09
CA PHE A 28 -15.97 -5.72 8.18
C PHE A 28 -15.25 -6.25 6.94
N ASP A 29 -16.01 -6.72 5.96
CA ASP A 29 -15.49 -7.32 4.72
C ASP A 29 -14.86 -6.27 3.80
N GLY A 30 -14.43 -5.13 4.38
CA GLY A 30 -14.25 -3.88 3.65
C GLY A 30 -15.57 -3.42 3.02
N GLY A 31 -15.59 -2.21 2.45
CA GLY A 31 -16.56 -1.98 1.39
C GLY A 31 -16.29 -3.00 0.29
N GLY A 32 -17.34 -3.67 -0.20
CA GLY A 32 -17.31 -4.83 -1.09
C GLY A 32 -16.03 -5.06 -1.89
N GLU A 33 -15.57 -6.31 -1.89
CA GLU A 33 -14.40 -6.74 -2.65
C GLU A 33 -14.59 -6.46 -4.15
N TYR A 34 -13.70 -5.63 -4.71
CA TYR A 34 -13.47 -5.67 -6.14
C TYR A 34 -12.44 -6.76 -6.39
N ILE A 35 -12.92 -7.96 -6.75
CA ILE A 35 -12.08 -9.11 -7.03
C ILE A 35 -11.29 -8.83 -8.30
N PHE A 36 -10.00 -8.51 -8.15
CA PHE A 36 -9.05 -8.66 -9.23
C PHE A 36 -8.67 -10.14 -9.27
N GLU A 37 -8.90 -10.84 -10.39
CA GLU A 37 -8.31 -12.17 -10.59
C GLU A 37 -6.78 -12.01 -10.70
N SER A 38 -6.05 -12.05 -9.58
CA SER A 38 -4.58 -11.91 -9.55
C SER A 38 -3.93 -13.18 -9.05
N HIS A 39 -3.19 -13.87 -9.93
CA HIS A 39 -2.48 -15.11 -9.57
C HIS A 39 -0.97 -15.09 -9.83
N ASP A 40 -0.41 -14.07 -10.50
CA ASP A 40 1.04 -14.08 -10.83
C ASP A 40 1.86 -13.04 -10.04
N ILE A 41 3.17 -13.08 -10.17
CA ILE A 41 4.10 -12.21 -9.43
C ILE A 41 4.51 -11.02 -10.30
N CYS A 42 4.21 -9.78 -9.89
CA CYS A 42 4.59 -8.55 -10.62
C CYS A 42 6.09 -8.42 -10.91
N LEU A 43 6.92 -8.72 -9.91
CA LEU A 43 8.38 -8.64 -9.97
C LEU A 43 8.96 -9.95 -9.51
N THR A 44 9.65 -10.67 -10.39
CA THR A 44 10.29 -11.93 -10.02
C THR A 44 11.44 -11.69 -9.05
N ASN A 45 11.89 -12.74 -8.37
CA ASN A 45 13.09 -12.64 -7.53
C ASN A 45 14.35 -12.30 -8.36
N SER A 46 14.38 -12.68 -9.64
CA SER A 46 15.45 -12.30 -10.57
C SER A 46 15.44 -10.80 -10.82
N ASP A 47 14.28 -10.22 -11.15
CA ASP A 47 14.14 -8.79 -11.41
C ASP A 47 14.50 -7.96 -10.17
N ARG A 48 14.02 -8.37 -9.00
CA ARG A 48 14.37 -7.73 -7.73
C ARG A 48 15.88 -7.77 -7.48
N SER A 49 16.53 -8.87 -7.79
CA SER A 49 17.99 -9.01 -7.62
C SER A 49 18.76 -8.06 -8.55
N LEU A 50 18.32 -7.92 -9.80
CA LEU A 50 18.91 -6.95 -10.75
C LEU A 50 18.75 -5.51 -10.26
N ILE A 51 17.54 -5.12 -9.86
CA ILE A 51 17.25 -3.79 -9.31
C ILE A 51 18.12 -3.51 -8.09
N TRP A 52 18.28 -4.48 -7.18
CA TRP A 52 19.12 -4.33 -6.00
C TRP A 52 20.60 -4.13 -6.36
N GLU A 53 21.12 -4.82 -7.37
CA GLU A 53 22.49 -4.60 -7.83
C GLU A 53 22.68 -3.20 -8.44
N GLU A 54 21.74 -2.72 -9.24
CA GLU A 54 21.77 -1.35 -9.78
C GLU A 54 21.74 -0.29 -8.67
N ILE A 55 20.84 -0.46 -7.69
CA ILE A 55 20.77 0.40 -6.49
C ILE A 55 22.12 0.44 -5.78
N LYS A 56 22.75 -0.71 -5.53
CA LYS A 56 24.05 -0.77 -4.85
C LYS A 56 25.14 -0.06 -5.65
N GLN A 57 25.11 -0.12 -6.99
CA GLN A 57 26.09 0.61 -7.81
C GLN A 57 25.85 2.12 -7.78
N ASN A 58 24.60 2.56 -7.93
CA ASN A 58 24.26 3.98 -7.86
C ASN A 58 24.60 4.58 -6.49
N GLN A 59 24.33 3.85 -5.40
CA GLN A 59 24.71 4.27 -4.05
C GLN A 59 26.21 4.50 -3.91
N LYS A 60 27.07 3.65 -4.50
CA LYS A 60 28.53 3.86 -4.48
C LYS A 60 28.93 5.15 -5.20
N ASN A 61 28.25 5.48 -6.29
CA ASN A 61 28.51 6.71 -7.03
C ASN A 61 28.10 7.94 -6.21
N ILE A 62 26.92 7.91 -5.59
CA ILE A 62 26.38 9.00 -4.74
C ILE A 62 27.22 9.23 -3.48
N ILE A 63 27.70 8.17 -2.83
CA ILE A 63 28.50 8.27 -1.59
C ILE A 63 29.85 8.97 -1.83
N ASN A 64 30.39 8.89 -3.05
CA ASN A 64 31.62 9.60 -3.41
C ASN A 64 31.40 11.13 -3.54
N ASP A 65 30.14 11.59 -3.70
CA ASP A 65 29.73 12.99 -3.90
C ASP A 65 29.25 13.69 -2.60
N GLU A 66 29.82 13.33 -1.43
CA GLU A 66 29.64 14.01 -0.12
C GLU A 66 28.33 13.77 0.67
N LEU A 67 27.41 12.92 0.22
CA LEU A 67 26.18 12.61 0.98
C LEU A 67 26.36 11.42 1.93
N SER A 68 26.99 11.69 3.08
CA SER A 68 27.16 10.66 4.11
C SER A 68 25.87 10.45 4.91
N PHE A 69 25.12 9.39 4.61
CA PHE A 69 24.06 8.86 5.47
C PHE A 69 24.67 8.32 6.77
N LYS A 70 24.94 9.22 7.73
CA LYS A 70 25.63 8.87 8.99
C LYS A 70 24.72 8.87 10.22
N ASN A 71 23.45 9.25 10.07
CA ASN A 71 22.52 9.36 11.20
C ASN A 71 21.39 8.31 11.16
N PHE A 72 21.77 7.04 11.29
CA PHE A 72 20.88 5.89 11.50
C PHE A 72 20.08 5.93 12.83
N LYS A 73 20.15 7.03 13.58
CA LYS A 73 19.42 7.21 14.86
C LYS A 73 18.16 8.07 14.74
N GLN A 74 17.91 8.64 13.56
CA GLN A 74 16.72 9.47 13.35
C GLN A 74 15.56 8.59 12.91
N SER A 75 14.45 8.64 13.64
CA SER A 75 13.20 8.05 13.19
C SER A 75 12.59 8.95 12.12
N ILE A 76 12.22 8.36 10.99
CA ILE A 76 11.44 9.04 9.95
C ILE A 76 9.95 8.75 10.14
N THR A 77 9.10 9.61 9.59
CA THR A 77 7.65 9.40 9.53
C THR A 77 7.23 9.49 8.08
N TYR A 78 6.48 8.49 7.62
CA TYR A 78 5.99 8.45 6.24
C TYR A 78 4.63 9.13 6.13
N GLU A 79 4.50 10.02 5.15
CA GLU A 79 3.26 10.62 4.70
C GLU A 79 2.55 9.73 3.66
N TRP A 80 1.28 10.04 3.42
CA TRP A 80 0.49 9.36 2.40
C TRP A 80 1.09 9.59 0.99
N PRO A 81 1.39 8.53 0.21
CA PRO A 81 2.17 8.63 -1.03
C PRO A 81 1.39 9.17 -2.24
N LEU A 82 0.12 9.55 -2.09
CA LEU A 82 -0.67 10.08 -3.20
C LEU A 82 -1.13 11.51 -2.95
N ARG A 83 -1.12 12.32 -4.01
CA ARG A 83 -1.66 13.67 -4.01
C ARG A 83 -2.71 13.83 -5.10
N LYS A 84 -3.90 14.27 -4.71
CA LYS A 84 -4.99 14.60 -5.62
C LYS A 84 -4.76 15.96 -6.27
N HIS A 85 -4.94 16.06 -7.59
CA HIS A 85 -4.93 17.32 -8.32
C HIS A 85 -6.08 18.24 -7.84
N SER A 86 -5.82 19.55 -7.75
CA SER A 86 -6.76 20.52 -7.16
C SER A 86 -8.12 20.60 -7.87
N SER A 87 -8.17 20.28 -9.17
CA SER A 87 -9.41 20.27 -9.95
C SER A 87 -10.23 18.98 -9.81
N LEU A 88 -9.71 17.93 -9.15
CA LEU A 88 -10.46 16.68 -9.02
C LEU A 88 -11.50 16.78 -7.89
N VAL A 89 -12.77 16.87 -8.29
CA VAL A 89 -13.91 17.07 -7.38
C VAL A 89 -14.44 15.78 -6.75
N PHE A 90 -13.78 14.63 -6.97
CA PHE A 90 -14.21 13.37 -6.37
C PHE A 90 -13.93 13.34 -4.86
N ASN A 91 -14.84 12.69 -4.12
CA ASN A 91 -14.72 12.50 -2.67
C ASN A 91 -13.52 11.62 -2.30
N ASN A 92 -13.24 10.61 -3.11
CA ASN A 92 -12.07 9.75 -2.98
C ASN A 92 -11.41 9.56 -4.36
N TYR A 93 -10.14 9.17 -4.37
CA TYR A 93 -9.30 9.04 -5.56
C TYR A 93 -8.44 7.77 -5.55
N TYR A 94 -8.56 6.93 -4.51
CA TYR A 94 -7.78 5.70 -4.37
C TYR A 94 -8.56 4.56 -3.68
N GLY A 95 -8.07 3.35 -3.88
CA GLY A 95 -8.35 2.15 -3.08
C GLY A 95 -7.02 1.51 -2.64
N ILE A 96 -7.10 0.59 -1.67
CA ILE A 96 -5.95 -0.17 -1.17
C ILE A 96 -6.29 -1.66 -1.24
N SER A 97 -5.38 -2.47 -1.79
CA SER A 97 -5.49 -3.93 -1.87
C SER A 97 -4.12 -4.57 -1.78
N ASN A 98 -4.07 -5.90 -1.93
CA ASN A 98 -2.85 -6.71 -2.01
C ASN A 98 -1.81 -6.27 -0.98
N PHE A 99 -2.06 -6.56 0.30
CA PHE A 99 -1.12 -6.18 1.36
C PHE A 99 0.20 -6.96 1.24
N VAL A 100 1.17 -6.65 2.10
CA VAL A 100 2.44 -7.40 2.15
C VAL A 100 2.15 -8.85 2.51
N ASP A 101 2.77 -9.77 1.78
CA ASP A 101 2.79 -11.19 2.16
C ASP A 101 3.92 -11.43 3.17
N HIS A 102 3.52 -11.76 4.39
CA HIS A 102 4.39 -12.11 5.50
C HIS A 102 4.74 -13.60 5.52
N ASP A 103 4.07 -14.43 4.72
CA ASP A 103 4.52 -15.80 4.50
C ASP A 103 5.66 -15.81 3.47
N ASN A 104 6.67 -16.65 3.70
CA ASN A 104 7.78 -16.83 2.77
C ASN A 104 7.77 -18.23 2.14
N ARG A 105 6.73 -19.03 2.41
CA ARG A 105 6.51 -20.34 1.80
C ARG A 105 5.77 -20.15 0.48
N VAL A 106 6.17 -20.91 -0.52
CA VAL A 106 5.51 -20.96 -1.83
C VAL A 106 4.06 -21.42 -1.68
N ASP A 107 3.16 -20.85 -2.49
CA ASP A 107 1.72 -21.12 -2.54
C ASP A 107 1.02 -20.87 -1.18
N SER A 108 1.56 -19.95 -0.38
CA SER A 108 0.98 -19.55 0.90
C SER A 108 0.89 -18.03 1.00
N THR A 109 -0.10 -17.53 1.72
CA THR A 109 -0.30 -16.10 1.91
C THR A 109 -0.61 -15.79 3.36
N LEU A 110 -0.05 -14.69 3.86
CA LEU A 110 -0.34 -14.19 5.19
C LEU A 110 -0.23 -12.66 5.23
N ASP A 111 -1.35 -11.95 5.35
CA ASP A 111 -1.33 -10.50 5.59
C ASP A 111 -1.05 -10.16 7.07
N TYR A 112 -0.84 -8.88 7.36
CA TYR A 112 -0.52 -8.39 8.72
C TYR A 112 -1.56 -8.81 9.79
N ASN A 113 -2.83 -8.96 9.41
CA ASN A 113 -3.90 -9.38 10.31
C ASN A 113 -4.13 -10.89 10.27
N CYS A 114 -3.17 -11.66 9.75
CA CYS A 114 -3.23 -13.11 9.59
C CYS A 114 -4.34 -13.60 8.65
N PHE A 115 -4.75 -12.78 7.67
CA PHE A 115 -5.69 -13.17 6.62
C PHE A 115 -4.97 -13.36 5.28
N SER A 116 -5.72 -13.44 4.18
CA SER A 116 -5.22 -13.73 2.82
C SER A 116 -5.49 -12.60 1.81
N ARG A 117 -5.57 -11.34 2.25
CA ARG A 117 -5.76 -10.18 1.34
C ARG A 117 -4.45 -9.76 0.67
N THR A 118 -3.79 -10.72 0.04
CA THR A 118 -2.49 -10.60 -0.62
C THR A 118 -2.34 -11.75 -1.63
N TYR A 119 -1.22 -11.82 -2.34
CA TYR A 119 -0.85 -12.93 -3.22
C TYR A 119 0.57 -13.41 -2.88
N ASP A 120 0.88 -14.66 -3.22
CA ASP A 120 2.14 -15.31 -2.84
C ASP A 120 3.36 -14.49 -3.30
N GLY A 121 4.23 -14.16 -2.35
CA GLY A 121 5.47 -13.45 -2.62
C GLY A 121 5.31 -11.94 -2.85
N HIS A 122 4.17 -11.34 -2.49
CA HIS A 122 3.99 -9.90 -2.54
C HIS A 122 4.84 -9.17 -1.48
N LYS A 123 5.57 -8.13 -1.88
CA LYS A 123 6.53 -7.40 -1.01
C LYS A 123 6.15 -5.94 -0.77
N GLY A 124 4.92 -5.56 -1.13
CA GLY A 124 4.43 -4.18 -1.05
C GLY A 124 2.96 -4.11 -0.63
N THR A 125 2.37 -2.94 -0.82
CA THR A 125 0.92 -2.73 -0.67
C THR A 125 0.44 -1.96 -1.87
N ASP A 126 -0.61 -2.44 -2.52
CA ASP A 126 -1.11 -1.81 -3.73
C ASP A 126 -2.06 -0.68 -3.38
N ILE A 127 -1.74 0.52 -3.88
CA ILE A 127 -2.61 1.68 -3.82
C ILE A 127 -2.96 2.04 -5.26
N PHE A 128 -4.21 1.81 -5.63
CA PHE A 128 -4.69 2.01 -7.00
C PHE A 128 -5.67 3.18 -7.07
N THR A 129 -5.81 3.77 -8.25
CA THR A 129 -6.74 4.89 -8.46
C THR A 129 -8.19 4.39 -8.51
N TRP A 130 -9.12 5.13 -7.90
CA TRP A 130 -10.55 4.77 -7.79
C TRP A 130 -11.40 6.05 -7.76
N PRO A 131 -12.67 6.09 -8.19
CA PRO A 131 -13.50 5.01 -8.75
C PRO A 131 -13.39 4.80 -10.26
N PHE A 132 -12.72 5.72 -10.96
CA PHE A 132 -12.57 5.66 -12.41
C PHE A 132 -11.08 5.66 -12.78
N PRO A 133 -10.38 4.52 -12.65
CA PRO A 133 -8.93 4.46 -12.74
C PRO A 133 -8.38 5.08 -14.03
N TRP A 134 -8.94 4.68 -15.19
CA TRP A 134 -8.53 5.19 -16.49
C TRP A 134 -8.82 6.69 -16.68
N TYR A 135 -9.89 7.21 -16.10
CA TYR A 135 -10.17 8.65 -16.14
C TYR A 135 -9.13 9.42 -15.33
N LEU A 136 -8.78 8.94 -14.14
CA LEU A 136 -7.76 9.56 -13.28
C LEU A 136 -6.36 9.47 -13.92
N TYR A 137 -6.04 8.32 -14.49
CA TYR A 137 -4.79 8.05 -15.21
C TYR A 137 -4.63 8.92 -16.46
N ASN A 138 -5.63 8.98 -17.35
CA ASN A 138 -5.54 9.72 -18.61
C ASN A 138 -5.45 11.24 -18.40
N ASN A 139 -6.03 11.74 -17.31
CA ASN A 139 -6.06 13.17 -17.01
C ASN A 139 -5.02 13.62 -15.97
N ASN A 140 -4.11 12.73 -15.54
CA ASN A 140 -3.08 13.03 -14.53
C ASN A 140 -3.64 13.62 -13.22
N TYR A 141 -4.76 13.09 -12.74
CA TYR A 141 -5.43 13.66 -11.56
C TYR A 141 -4.90 13.18 -10.21
N VAL A 142 -4.05 12.16 -10.21
CA VAL A 142 -3.42 11.61 -9.00
C VAL A 142 -1.94 11.51 -9.24
N GLU A 143 -1.16 12.14 -8.37
CA GLU A 143 0.31 12.11 -8.40
C GLU A 143 0.80 11.14 -7.33
N VAL A 144 1.83 10.36 -7.67
CA VAL A 144 2.63 9.65 -6.65
C VAL A 144 3.71 10.60 -6.15
N ILE A 145 3.72 10.84 -4.85
CA ILE A 145 4.67 11.70 -4.15
C ILE A 145 5.53 10.87 -3.20
N ALA A 146 6.76 11.33 -2.95
CA ALA A 146 7.60 10.69 -1.95
C ALA A 146 6.94 10.83 -0.57
N SER A 147 6.71 9.70 0.09
CA SER A 147 6.19 9.63 1.45
C SER A 147 7.14 10.22 2.49
N GLU A 148 8.43 10.33 2.19
CA GLU A 148 9.38 11.02 3.05
C GLU A 148 10.54 11.58 2.21
N ALA A 149 11.20 12.62 2.73
CA ALA A 149 12.40 13.17 2.12
C ALA A 149 13.51 12.11 1.96
N GLY A 150 14.23 12.17 0.85
CA GLY A 150 15.32 11.24 0.58
C GLY A 150 16.03 11.52 -0.74
N ILE A 151 16.97 10.64 -1.08
CA ILE A 151 17.74 10.69 -2.32
C ILE A 151 17.20 9.65 -3.28
N ILE A 152 17.00 10.02 -4.54
CA ILE A 152 16.66 9.07 -5.59
C ILE A 152 17.92 8.25 -5.89
N ILE A 153 17.87 6.95 -5.64
CA ILE A 153 19.01 6.03 -5.81
C ILE A 153 18.88 5.14 -7.03
N ASN A 154 17.70 5.07 -7.64
CA ASN A 154 17.48 4.48 -8.95
C ASN A 154 16.14 4.98 -9.52
N LYS A 155 15.94 4.86 -10.83
CA LYS A 155 14.63 5.02 -11.48
C LYS A 155 14.60 4.34 -12.84
N HIS A 156 13.47 3.71 -13.17
CA HIS A 156 13.21 3.10 -14.48
C HIS A 156 11.94 3.69 -15.07
N ASP A 157 11.97 4.11 -16.32
CA ASP A 157 10.81 4.67 -17.03
C ASP A 157 10.78 4.13 -18.47
N GLY A 158 9.66 4.37 -19.17
CA GLY A 158 9.48 4.00 -20.57
C GLY A 158 8.90 2.60 -20.79
N ASN A 159 8.63 1.84 -19.74
CA ASN A 159 7.96 0.55 -19.83
C ASN A 159 6.45 0.73 -20.08
N LEU A 160 5.85 -0.14 -20.88
CA LEU A 160 4.41 -0.12 -21.14
C LEU A 160 3.63 -0.39 -19.85
N ASP A 161 2.62 0.44 -19.58
CA ASP A 161 1.87 0.49 -18.33
C ASP A 161 0.35 0.41 -18.52
N ASP A 162 -0.12 0.21 -19.76
CA ASP A 162 -1.53 0.21 -20.15
C ASP A 162 -2.09 -1.18 -20.51
N HIS A 163 -1.36 -2.24 -20.19
CA HIS A 163 -1.77 -3.61 -20.50
C HIS A 163 -2.67 -4.19 -19.40
N CYS A 164 -3.70 -4.94 -19.81
CA CYS A 164 -4.57 -5.68 -18.89
C CYS A 164 -4.00 -7.07 -18.51
N SER A 165 -2.90 -7.50 -19.15
CA SER A 165 -2.32 -8.82 -18.94
C SER A 165 -1.24 -8.78 -17.87
N TRP A 166 -1.53 -9.40 -16.74
CA TRP A 166 -0.62 -9.52 -15.60
C TRP A 166 0.68 -10.29 -15.92
N ASN A 167 0.69 -11.09 -16.99
CA ASN A 167 1.83 -11.89 -17.47
C ASN A 167 2.83 -11.11 -18.34
N ALA A 168 2.82 -9.78 -18.31
CA ALA A 168 3.72 -8.97 -19.13
C ALA A 168 5.19 -8.98 -18.66
N GLY A 169 5.50 -9.58 -17.51
CA GLY A 169 6.86 -9.97 -17.10
C GLY A 169 7.90 -8.85 -17.02
N GLY A 170 8.39 -8.58 -15.80
CA GLY A 170 9.79 -8.20 -15.58
C GLY A 170 10.24 -6.79 -15.97
N SER A 171 9.34 -5.82 -16.15
CA SER A 171 9.74 -4.41 -16.15
C SER A 171 8.57 -3.51 -15.75
N TRP A 172 8.84 -2.56 -14.86
CA TRP A 172 7.86 -1.59 -14.37
C TRP A 172 8.48 -0.20 -14.36
N ASN A 173 7.67 0.85 -14.45
CA ASN A 173 8.17 2.20 -14.21
C ASN A 173 8.21 2.43 -12.70
N ALA A 174 9.37 2.85 -12.18
CA ALA A 174 9.57 2.96 -10.75
C ALA A 174 10.61 4.02 -10.35
N VAL A 175 10.46 4.56 -9.15
CA VAL A 175 11.43 5.43 -8.46
C VAL A 175 11.80 4.79 -7.13
N TYR A 176 13.09 4.83 -6.81
CA TYR A 176 13.63 4.25 -5.58
C TYR A 176 14.28 5.37 -4.76
N ILE A 177 13.82 5.55 -3.52
CA ILE A 177 14.27 6.66 -2.66
C ILE A 177 14.89 6.10 -1.40
N GLN A 178 16.14 6.46 -1.12
CA GLN A 178 16.79 6.18 0.15
C GLN A 178 16.56 7.33 1.14
N HIS A 179 16.07 6.98 2.32
CA HIS A 179 15.83 7.92 3.42
C HIS A 179 17.04 8.02 4.35
N ILE A 180 16.99 9.01 5.26
CA ILE A 180 18.12 9.34 6.14
C ILE A 180 18.49 8.22 7.13
N ASP A 181 17.53 7.35 7.46
CA ASP A 181 17.70 6.18 8.32
C ASP A 181 18.25 4.95 7.56
N GLY A 182 18.49 5.09 6.25
CA GLY A 182 19.00 4.05 5.37
C GLY A 182 17.93 3.15 4.75
N THR A 183 16.66 3.29 5.12
CA THR A 183 15.56 2.56 4.48
C THR A 183 15.35 3.04 3.05
N ILE A 184 14.76 2.17 2.22
CA ILE A 184 14.55 2.45 0.79
C ILE A 184 13.09 2.19 0.45
N ALA A 185 12.39 3.24 0.02
CA ALA A 185 11.03 3.15 -0.51
C ALA A 185 11.04 2.89 -2.02
N TRP A 186 10.20 1.96 -2.45
CA TRP A 186 10.02 1.58 -3.86
C TRP A 186 8.64 2.05 -4.31
N TYR A 187 8.59 3.00 -5.24
CA TYR A 187 7.35 3.47 -5.86
C TYR A 187 7.28 2.88 -7.26
N GLY A 188 6.45 1.86 -7.46
CA GLY A 188 6.38 1.13 -8.72
C GLY A 188 5.01 1.20 -9.39
N HIS A 189 4.88 0.50 -10.53
CA HIS A 189 3.69 0.57 -11.40
C HIS A 189 3.32 2.01 -11.79
N LEU A 190 4.32 2.86 -11.95
CA LEU A 190 4.13 4.27 -12.28
C LEU A 190 3.75 4.44 -13.75
N LYS A 191 3.11 5.58 -14.04
CA LYS A 191 2.70 5.91 -15.39
C LYS A 191 3.92 6.08 -16.31
N GLN A 192 3.85 5.53 -17.51
CA GLN A 192 4.92 5.60 -18.51
C GLN A 192 5.21 7.06 -18.88
N ASN A 193 6.50 7.40 -18.94
CA ASN A 193 7.01 8.74 -19.28
C ASN A 193 6.54 9.85 -18.33
N SER A 194 6.23 9.51 -17.07
CA SER A 194 5.75 10.46 -16.08
C SER A 194 6.68 10.63 -14.88
N LEU A 195 7.85 10.01 -14.86
CA LEU A 195 8.73 10.10 -13.71
C LEU A 195 9.33 11.48 -13.54
N THR A 196 9.76 11.78 -12.31
CA THR A 196 10.40 13.06 -11.99
C THR A 196 11.65 13.30 -12.85
N SER A 197 11.86 14.57 -13.23
CA SER A 197 13.05 15.02 -13.96
C SER A 197 14.31 15.08 -13.10
N LYS A 198 14.20 14.88 -11.77
CA LYS A 198 15.36 14.80 -10.88
C LYS A 198 16.27 13.62 -11.26
N THR A 199 17.58 13.81 -11.15
CA THR A 199 18.58 12.79 -11.45
C THR A 199 18.69 11.76 -10.33
N VAL A 200 19.27 10.61 -10.68
CA VAL A 200 19.89 9.68 -9.74
C VAL A 200 21.29 10.19 -9.42
#